data_AF-A0A8J4X3E3-F1
#
_entry.id   AF-A0A8J4X3E3-F1
#
_cell.length_a   1.000
_cell.length_b   1.000
_cell.length_c   1.000
_cell.angle_alpha   90.00
_cell.angle_beta   90.00
_cell.angle_gamma   90.00
#
_symmetry.space_group_name_H-M   'P 1'
#
loop_
_entity.id
_entity.type
_entity.pdbx_description
1 polymer ?
#
loop_
_entity_poly.entity_id
_entity_poly.type
_entity_poly.pdbx_seq_one_letter_code
_entity_poly.pdbx_strand_id
1 'polypeptide(L)' 'MPFVPPKSEKCVRCSKSVYANERIEAGDKVWHRLCFRCSVCGMSLNLNNYNQSDQILYCKKHYQDNVLAKNTQTPI' A
#
# COMPACT_ATOMS: atom_id res chain seq x y z
N MET A 1 14.54 -33.84 -7.70
CA MET A 1 13.36 -33.28 -6.99
C MET A 1 13.36 -31.77 -7.26
N PRO A 2 12.52 -31.21 -8.14
CA PRO A 2 12.50 -29.77 -8.33
C PRO A 2 11.62 -29.18 -7.22
N PHE A 3 12.25 -28.54 -6.23
CA PHE A 3 11.55 -27.63 -5.34
C PHE A 3 11.09 -26.45 -6.20
N VAL A 4 9.86 -26.51 -6.71
CA VAL A 4 9.22 -25.36 -7.35
C VAL A 4 8.89 -24.40 -6.21
N PRO A 5 9.60 -23.26 -6.06
CA PRO A 5 9.27 -22.32 -5.01
C PRO A 5 7.83 -21.86 -5.26
N PRO A 6 6.95 -21.91 -4.25
CA PRO A 6 5.58 -21.45 -4.42
C PRO A 6 5.62 -20.01 -4.92
N LYS A 7 4.83 -19.73 -5.95
CA LYS A 7 4.71 -18.44 -6.63
C LYS A 7 4.27 -17.38 -5.61
N SER A 8 5.25 -16.82 -4.91
CA SER A 8 5.02 -15.90 -3.80
C SER A 8 4.85 -14.51 -4.37
N GLU A 9 3.70 -13.90 -4.12
CA GLU A 9 3.49 -12.51 -4.49
C GLU A 9 4.48 -11.64 -3.71
N LYS A 10 5.02 -10.60 -4.35
CA LYS A 10 6.05 -9.76 -3.72
C LYS A 10 5.43 -8.47 -3.24
N CYS A 11 5.68 -8.12 -1.97
CA CYS A 11 5.20 -6.86 -1.44
C CYS A 11 5.90 -5.72 -2.16
N VAL A 12 5.13 -4.77 -2.70
CA VAL A 12 5.73 -3.63 -3.42
C VAL A 12 6.54 -2.71 -2.49
N ARG A 13 6.24 -2.73 -1.19
CA ARG A 13 6.96 -1.91 -0.19
C ARG A 13 8.32 -2.45 0.20
N CYS A 14 8.38 -3.74 0.54
CA CYS A 14 9.57 -4.35 1.11
C CYS A 14 10.24 -5.34 0.15
N SER A 15 9.63 -5.56 -1.03
CA SER A 15 10.07 -6.51 -2.06
C SER A 15 10.24 -7.95 -1.58
N LYS A 16 9.69 -8.29 -0.41
CA LYS A 16 9.70 -9.65 0.17
C LYS A 16 8.49 -10.45 -0.26
N SER A 17 8.62 -11.78 -0.22
CA SER A 17 7.52 -12.72 -0.40
C SER A 17 6.40 -12.46 0.59
N VAL A 18 5.19 -12.28 0.07
CA VAL A 18 3.94 -12.12 0.78
C VAL A 18 3.25 -13.48 0.78
N TYR A 19 3.08 -14.00 1.97
CA TYR A 19 2.35 -15.23 2.21
C TYR A 19 0.85 -14.93 2.35
N ALA A 20 0.00 -15.93 2.11
CA ALA A 20 -1.45 -15.76 2.14
C ALA A 20 -1.99 -15.23 3.49
N ASN A 21 -1.29 -15.49 4.60
CA ASN A 21 -1.63 -14.98 5.94
C ASN A 21 -1.53 -13.45 6.07
N GLU A 22 -0.62 -12.82 5.32
CA GLU A 22 -0.35 -11.37 5.37
C GLU A 22 -0.68 -10.67 4.06
N ARG A 23 -1.29 -11.38 3.11
CA ARG A 23 -1.61 -10.89 1.78
C ARG A 23 -2.68 -9.81 1.81
N ILE A 24 -2.31 -8.64 1.31
CA ILE A 24 -3.21 -7.51 1.06
C ILE A 24 -3.12 -7.15 -0.42
N GLU A 25 -4.26 -7.14 -1.11
CA GLU A 25 -4.37 -6.69 -2.50
C GLU A 25 -4.95 -5.29 -2.56
N ALA A 26 -4.12 -4.30 -2.89
CA ALA A 26 -4.54 -2.92 -2.99
C ALA A 26 -4.42 -2.44 -4.44
N GLY A 27 -5.57 -2.27 -5.09
CA GLY A 27 -5.63 -2.05 -6.54
C GLY A 27 -5.08 -3.27 -7.29
N ASP A 28 -3.90 -3.11 -7.90
CA ASP A 28 -3.21 -4.14 -8.68
C ASP A 28 -1.87 -4.57 -8.03
N LYS A 29 -1.66 -4.21 -6.77
CA LYS A 29 -0.40 -4.40 -6.06
C LYS A 29 -0.62 -5.21 -4.79
N VAL A 30 0.35 -6.08 -4.48
CA VAL A 30 0.32 -6.87 -3.25
C VAL A 30 1.20 -6.26 -2.18
N TRP A 31 0.69 -6.26 -0.95
CA TRP A 31 1.33 -5.70 0.22
C TRP A 31 1.23 -6.68 1.38
N HIS A 32 2.14 -6.59 2.35
CA HIS A 32 1.91 -7.23 3.64
C HIS A 32 0.93 -6.43 4.47
N ARG A 33 0.13 -7.10 5.29
CA ARG A 33 -0.75 -6.49 6.31
C ARG A 33 0.00 -5.52 7.22
N LEU A 34 1.25 -5.83 7.56
CA LEU A 34 2.16 -4.97 8.34
C LEU A 34 2.83 -3.87 7.51
N CYS A 35 3.08 -4.11 6.22
CA CYS A 35 3.64 -3.12 5.31
C CYS A 35 2.59 -2.11 4.84
N PHE A 36 1.31 -2.41 5.01
CA PHE A 36 0.20 -1.54 4.64
C PHE A 36 0.01 -0.43 5.69
N ARG A 37 0.91 0.56 5.68
CA ARG A 37 0.92 1.64 6.68
C ARG A 37 1.18 2.99 6.03
N CYS A 38 0.62 4.05 6.60
CA CYS A 38 0.76 5.41 6.10
C CYS A 38 2.24 5.80 6.00
N SER A 39 2.67 6.40 4.89
CA SER A 39 4.06 6.85 4.75
C SER A 39 4.36 8.13 5.52
N VAL A 40 3.33 8.89 5.92
CA VAL A 40 3.46 10.14 6.68
C VAL A 40 3.60 9.87 8.17
N CYS A 41 2.68 9.09 8.75
CA CYS A 41 2.67 8.83 10.19
C CYS A 41 3.06 7.41 10.60
N GLY A 42 3.29 6.50 9.64
CA GLY A 42 3.60 5.10 9.96
C GLY A 42 2.42 4.28 10.47
N MET A 43 1.21 4.84 10.56
CA MET A 43 0.03 4.16 11.09
C MET A 43 -0.42 3.02 10.18
N SER A 44 -0.67 1.83 10.73
CA SER A 44 -1.23 0.69 10.00
C SER A 44 -2.60 1.02 9.43
N LEU A 45 -2.76 0.79 8.13
CA LEU A 45 -3.98 1.01 7.38
C LEU A 45 -4.60 -0.33 7.03
N ASN A 46 -5.88 -0.32 6.73
CA ASN A 46 -6.62 -1.50 6.32
C ASN A 46 -7.15 -1.30 4.90
N LEU A 47 -7.40 -2.40 4.20
CA LEU A 47 -8.07 -2.41 2.88
C LEU A 47 -9.41 -1.66 2.88
N ASN A 48 -10.09 -1.61 4.02
CA ASN A 48 -11.37 -0.93 4.18
C ASN A 48 -11.24 0.58 4.48
N ASN A 49 -10.03 1.09 4.74
CA ASN A 49 -9.83 2.46 5.22
C ASN A 49 -8.46 3.06 4.83
N TYR A 50 -7.93 2.68 3.68
CA TYR A 50 -6.70 3.25 3.14
C TYR A 50 -7.01 4.16 1.96
N ASN A 51 -6.08 5.06 1.68
CA ASN A 51 -6.06 5.78 0.43
C ASN A 51 -4.66 5.63 -0.18
N GLN A 52 -4.61 5.52 -1.50
CA GLN A 52 -3.36 5.40 -2.25
C GLN A 52 -3.27 6.58 -3.21
N SER A 53 -2.16 7.30 -3.18
CA SER A 53 -1.83 8.36 -4.14
C SER A 53 -0.41 8.15 -4.62
N ASP A 54 -0.18 8.23 -5.94
CA ASP A 54 1.17 8.16 -6.52
C ASP A 54 1.99 6.97 -6.00
N GLN A 55 1.35 5.81 -5.85
CA GLN A 55 1.93 4.57 -5.29
C GLN A 55 2.32 4.64 -3.79
N ILE A 56 1.96 5.70 -3.08
CA ILE A 56 2.15 5.88 -1.64
C ILE A 56 0.83 5.70 -0.89
N LEU A 57 0.90 4.98 0.24
CA LEU A 57 -0.24 4.76 1.12
C LEU A 57 -0.38 5.88 2.16
N TYR A 58 -1.59 6.40 2.29
CA TYR A 58 -1.96 7.47 3.21
C TYR A 58 -3.17 7.07 4.06
N CYS A 59 -3.18 7.53 5.32
CA CYS A 59 -4.38 7.42 6.15
C CYS A 59 -5.44 8.42 5.68
N LYS A 60 -6.73 8.20 6.01
CA LYS A 60 -7.81 9.13 5.63
C LYS A 60 -7.48 10.60 5.91
N LYS A 61 -6.89 10.88 7.08
CA LYS A 61 -6.54 12.23 7.51
C LYS A 61 -5.40 12.83 6.66
N HIS A 62 -4.27 12.14 6.53
CA HIS A 62 -3.13 12.64 5.74
C HIS A 62 -3.40 12.63 4.24
N TYR A 63 -4.23 11.72 3.74
CA TYR A 63 -4.64 11.72 2.33
C TYR A 63 -5.44 12.97 2.00
N GLN A 64 -6.43 13.34 2.83
CA GLN A 64 -7.19 14.56 2.64
C GLN A 64 -6.29 15.81 2.71
N ASP A 65 -5.41 15.85 3.70
CA ASP A 65 -4.54 16.99 4.00
C ASP A 65 -3.39 17.16 3.01
N ASN A 66 -2.78 16.05 2.54
CA ASN A 66 -1.62 16.10 1.65
C ASN A 66 -2.01 15.86 0.19
N VAL A 67 -2.93 14.95 -0.12
CA VAL A 67 -3.25 14.58 -1.51
C VAL A 67 -4.40 15.40 -2.05
N LEU A 68 -5.52 15.50 -1.34
CA LEU A 68 -6.66 16.31 -1.82
C LEU A 68 -6.33 17.80 -1.81
N ALA A 69 -5.64 18.30 -0.77
CA ALA A 69 -5.27 19.71 -0.73
C ALA A 69 -4.25 20.11 -1.82
N LYS A 70 -3.43 19.17 -2.30
CA LYS A 70 -2.45 19.41 -3.38
C LYS A 70 -3.03 19.28 -4.79
N ASN A 71 -4.15 18.57 -4.98
CA ASN A 71 -4.76 18.36 -6.31
C ASN A 71 -5.52 19.57 -6.87
N THR A 72 -5.50 20.73 -6.19
CA THR A 72 -6.02 21.99 -6.73
C THR A 72 -4.99 22.72 -7.60
N GLN A 73 -3.81 22.14 -7.86
CA GLN A 73 -2.86 22.73 -8.80
C GLN A 73 -3.10 22.24 -10.24
N THR A 74 -4.27 22.59 -10.79
CA THR A 74 -4.36 23.05 -12.19
C THR A 74 -4.69 24.54 -12.19
N PRO A 75 -3.69 25.43 -12.02
CA PRO A 75 -3.73 26.71 -12.68
C PRO A 75 -3.54 26.47 -14.19
N ILE A 76 -4.43 27.14 -14.93
CA ILE A 76 -4.53 27.36 -16.40
C ILE A 76 -4.98 26.20 -17.29
#